data_AF-A0A329L5R8-F1
#
_entry.id   AF-A0A329L5R8-F1
#
_cell.length_a   1.000
_cell.length_b   1.000
_cell.length_c   1.000
_cell.angle_alpha   90.00
_cell.angle_beta   90.00
_cell.angle_gamma   90.00
#
_symmetry.space_group_name_H-M   'P 1'
#
loop_
_entity.id
_entity.type
_entity.pdbx_description
1 polymer ?
#
loop_
_entity_poly.entity_id
_entity_poly.type
_entity_poly.pdbx_seq_one_letter_code
_entity_poly.pdbx_strand_id
1 'polypeptide(L)'
;MEQETEIQEQPEKTWEEEKAEMQQRYDAIEAQLRSERVSSAFYRKAKAAGIEDPDKLAGIVNLSGVTFDEAGNVNGIDEIIAAVTTIAPKAQPKPIGSPSQYETGRDKTKAQILSDAAAKAQRTGRAEDIAAYAALKRQTK
;
A
#
# COMPACT_ATOMS: atom_id res chain seq x y z
N MET A 1 -26.78 -17.51 -64.31
CA MET A 1 -26.45 -17.28 -62.89
C MET A 1 -25.26 -18.16 -62.59
N GLU A 2 -24.07 -17.68 -62.90
CA GLU A 2 -22.82 -18.33 -62.51
C GLU A 2 -22.18 -17.36 -61.52
N GLN A 3 -22.24 -17.72 -60.24
CA GLN A 3 -21.54 -16.97 -59.20
C GLN A 3 -20.08 -17.40 -59.31
N GLU A 4 -19.25 -16.51 -59.83
CA GLU A 4 -17.80 -16.57 -59.71
C GLU A 4 -17.45 -16.71 -58.24
N THR A 5 -16.94 -17.88 -57.88
CA THR A 5 -16.28 -18.09 -56.59
C THR A 5 -14.98 -17.31 -56.64
N GLU A 6 -15.01 -16.10 -56.09
CA GLU A 6 -13.83 -15.29 -55.77
C GLU A 6 -13.01 -16.05 -54.72
N ILE A 7 -12.10 -16.88 -55.21
CA ILE A 7 -11.07 -17.50 -54.39
C ILE A 7 -10.14 -16.34 -54.01
N GLN A 8 -10.33 -15.81 -52.80
CA GLN A 8 -9.40 -14.89 -52.17
C GLN A 8 -8.05 -15.60 -52.04
N GLU A 9 -7.15 -15.33 -52.99
CA GLU A 9 -5.73 -15.61 -52.87
C GLU A 9 -5.22 -14.88 -51.64
N GLN A 10 -5.11 -15.62 -50.53
CA GLN A 10 -4.30 -15.16 -49.42
C GLN A 10 -2.87 -15.07 -49.94
N PRO A 11 -2.23 -13.89 -49.92
CA PRO A 11 -0.83 -13.81 -50.32
C PRO A 11 -0.04 -14.73 -49.37
N GLU A 12 0.64 -15.73 -49.94
CA GLU A 12 1.56 -16.59 -49.22
C GLU A 12 2.54 -15.67 -48.49
N LYS A 13 2.43 -15.58 -47.16
CA LYS A 13 3.43 -14.89 -46.34
C LYS A 13 4.77 -15.45 -46.74
N THR A 14 5.64 -14.59 -47.24
CA THR A 14 6.97 -15.01 -47.65
C THR A 14 7.69 -15.56 -46.42
N TRP A 15 8.54 -16.58 -46.61
CA TRP A 15 9.35 -17.16 -45.52
C TRP A 15 10.12 -16.11 -44.69
N GLU A 16 10.42 -14.96 -45.30
CA GLU A 16 11.04 -13.81 -44.65
C GLU A 16 10.10 -13.09 -43.67
N GLU A 17 8.82 -12.93 -44.03
CA GLU A 17 7.78 -12.37 -43.15
C GLU A 17 7.47 -13.28 -41.97
N GLU A 18 7.39 -14.60 -42.19
CA GLU A 18 7.21 -15.56 -41.09
C GLU A 18 8.40 -15.55 -40.13
N LYS A 19 9.63 -15.47 -40.64
CA LYS A 19 10.83 -15.31 -39.80
C LYS A 19 10.81 -14.01 -39.02
N ALA A 20 10.46 -12.90 -39.67
CA ALA A 20 10.39 -11.60 -39.01
C ALA A 20 9.31 -11.58 -37.91
N GLU A 21 8.14 -12.18 -38.17
CA GLU A 21 7.07 -12.28 -37.19
C GLU A 21 7.45 -13.19 -36.01
N MET A 22 8.10 -14.32 -36.28
CA MET A 22 8.64 -15.19 -35.24
C MET A 22 9.68 -14.46 -34.40
N GLN A 23 10.62 -13.75 -35.02
CA GLN A 23 11.65 -12.99 -34.32
C GLN A 23 11.04 -11.90 -33.42
N GLN A 24 10.07 -11.14 -33.93
CA GLN A 24 9.36 -10.14 -33.12
C GLN A 24 8.63 -10.76 -31.92
N ARG A 25 8.02 -11.94 -32.09
CA ARG A 25 7.41 -12.67 -30.98
C ARG A 25 8.44 -13.12 -29.96
N TYR A 26 9.59 -13.62 -30.40
CA TYR A 26 10.69 -13.99 -29.50
C TYR A 26 11.21 -12.79 -28.71
N ASP A 27 11.51 -11.68 -29.40
CA ASP A 27 12.00 -10.46 -28.77
C ASP A 27 10.99 -9.90 -27.77
N ALA A 28 9.69 -9.93 -28.11
CA ALA A 28 8.62 -9.48 -27.23
C ALA A 28 8.49 -10.36 -25.98
N ILE A 29 8.54 -11.68 -26.14
CA ILE A 29 8.49 -12.64 -25.01
C ILE A 29 9.73 -12.48 -24.13
N GLU A 30 10.91 -12.32 -24.72
CA GLU A 30 12.15 -12.11 -23.99
C GLU A 30 12.11 -10.80 -23.19
N ALA A 31 11.64 -9.71 -23.80
CA ALA A 31 11.47 -8.43 -23.13
C ALA A 31 10.48 -8.50 -21.97
N GLN A 32 9.35 -9.21 -22.15
CA GLN A 32 8.37 -9.45 -21.08
C GLN A 32 8.97 -10.25 -19.93
N LEU A 33 9.64 -11.36 -20.23
CA LEU A 33 10.26 -12.22 -19.23
C LEU A 33 11.36 -11.47 -18.45
N ARG A 34 12.15 -10.66 -19.15
CA ARG A 34 13.16 -9.81 -18.52
C ARG A 34 12.52 -8.80 -17.58
N SER A 35 11.47 -8.10 -18.03
CA SER A 35 10.74 -7.13 -17.20
C SER A 35 10.15 -7.78 -15.95
N GLU A 36 9.51 -8.94 -16.10
CA GLU A 36 8.89 -9.67 -14.99
C GLU A 36 9.92 -10.19 -13.97
N ARG A 37 11.10 -10.64 -14.46
CA ARG A 37 12.21 -11.04 -13.59
C ARG A 37 12.76 -9.85 -12.81
N VAL A 38 12.97 -8.71 -13.49
CA VAL A 38 13.50 -7.49 -12.85
C VAL A 38 12.52 -7.00 -11.79
N SER A 39 11.23 -6.91 -12.14
CA SER A 39 10.19 -6.46 -11.19
C SER A 39 10.13 -7.41 -9.99
N SER A 40 10.03 -8.72 -10.21
CA SER A 40 9.96 -9.71 -9.12
C SER A 40 11.18 -9.69 -8.20
N ALA A 41 12.38 -9.46 -8.74
CA ALA A 41 13.59 -9.31 -7.93
C ALA A 41 13.57 -7.99 -7.14
N PHE A 42 13.12 -6.91 -7.77
CA PHE A 42 12.95 -5.61 -7.15
C PHE A 42 11.96 -5.67 -5.98
N TYR A 43 10.77 -6.24 -6.15
CA TYR A 43 9.77 -6.39 -5.08
C TYR A 43 10.33 -7.17 -3.89
N ARG A 44 11.05 -8.27 -4.14
CA ARG A 44 11.64 -9.09 -3.07
C ARG A 44 12.66 -8.29 -2.26
N LYS A 45 13.58 -7.61 -2.94
CA LYS A 45 14.60 -6.78 -2.27
C LYS A 45 13.98 -5.56 -1.58
N ALA A 46 12.99 -4.90 -2.20
CA ALA A 46 12.33 -3.74 -1.64
C ALA A 46 11.55 -4.07 -0.37
N LYS A 47 10.83 -5.20 -0.36
CA LYS A 47 10.18 -5.71 0.86
C LYS A 47 11.18 -6.08 1.94
N ALA A 48 12.30 -6.73 1.58
CA ALA A 48 13.36 -7.06 2.52
C ALA A 48 13.99 -5.81 3.16
N ALA A 49 14.03 -4.68 2.43
CA ALA A 49 14.49 -3.40 2.92
C ALA A 49 13.43 -2.61 3.74
N GLY A 50 12.22 -3.15 3.91
CA GLY A 50 11.16 -2.53 4.70
C GLY A 50 10.38 -1.42 4.00
N ILE A 51 10.38 -1.40 2.66
CA ILE A 51 9.57 -0.44 1.88
C ILE A 51 8.09 -0.86 1.91
N GLU A 52 7.21 0.03 2.39
CA GLU A 52 5.77 -0.22 2.48
C GLU A 52 5.10 -0.39 1.11
N ASP A 53 5.46 0.46 0.13
CA ASP A 53 4.86 0.48 -1.22
C ASP A 53 5.93 0.30 -2.32
N PRO A 54 6.32 -0.95 -2.64
CA PRO A 54 7.27 -1.22 -3.71
C PRO A 54 6.76 -0.83 -5.11
N ASP A 55 5.44 -0.85 -5.36
CA ASP A 55 4.84 -0.43 -6.63
C ASP A 55 5.07 1.05 -6.94
N LYS A 56 4.88 1.92 -5.94
CA LYS A 56 5.16 3.35 -6.08
C LYS A 56 6.62 3.59 -6.37
N LEU A 57 7.50 2.81 -5.76
CA LEU A 57 8.92 2.94 -5.99
C LEU A 57 9.31 2.51 -7.41
N ALA A 58 8.76 1.40 -7.89
CA ALA A 58 8.98 0.90 -9.26
C ALA A 58 8.57 1.93 -10.33
N GLY A 59 7.56 2.78 -10.06
CA GLY A 59 7.16 3.86 -10.96
C GLY A 59 8.08 5.08 -10.96
N ILE A 60 8.97 5.21 -9.97
CA ILE A 60 9.88 6.36 -9.82
C ILE A 60 11.31 5.97 -10.21
N VAL A 61 11.70 4.71 -9.95
CA VAL A 61 13.07 4.24 -10.18
C VAL A 61 13.26 3.74 -11.62
N ASN A 62 14.41 4.07 -12.20
CA ASN A 62 14.78 3.55 -13.50
C ASN A 62 15.34 2.12 -13.37
N LEU A 63 14.54 1.14 -13.75
CA LEU A 63 14.90 -0.29 -13.71
C LEU A 63 15.58 -0.77 -15.01
N SER A 64 15.69 0.07 -16.05
CA SER A 64 16.26 -0.32 -17.35
C SER A 64 17.76 -0.59 -17.30
N GLY A 65 18.47 -0.03 -16.31
CA GLY A 65 19.90 -0.26 -16.08
C GLY A 65 20.22 -1.53 -15.28
N VAL A 66 19.20 -2.29 -14.88
CA VAL A 66 19.37 -3.48 -14.04
C VAL A 66 19.86 -4.66 -14.88
N THR A 67 20.97 -5.26 -14.44
CA THR A 67 21.60 -6.41 -15.10
C THR A 67 21.56 -7.64 -14.21
N PHE A 68 21.44 -8.81 -14.83
CA PHE A 68 21.56 -10.10 -14.15
C PHE A 68 22.99 -10.62 -14.34
N ASP A 69 23.57 -11.20 -13.29
CA ASP A 69 24.81 -11.98 -13.41
C ASP A 69 24.53 -13.38 -14.00
N GLU A 70 25.60 -14.13 -14.31
CA GLU A 70 25.50 -15.51 -14.84
C GLU A 70 24.79 -16.48 -13.88
N ALA A 71 24.70 -16.13 -12.59
CA ALA A 71 24.00 -16.91 -11.57
C ALA A 71 22.53 -16.48 -11.39
N GLY A 72 22.05 -15.48 -12.15
CA GLY A 72 20.70 -14.95 -12.07
C GLY A 72 20.45 -13.97 -10.92
N ASN A 73 21.50 -13.52 -10.23
CA ASN A 73 21.41 -12.45 -9.24
C ASN A 73 21.33 -11.09 -9.91
N VAL A 74 20.61 -10.18 -9.27
CA VAL A 74 20.29 -8.88 -9.85
C VAL A 74 21.21 -7.80 -9.28
N ASN A 75 22.07 -7.27 -10.14
CA ASN A 75 23.02 -6.20 -9.84
C ASN A 75 22.38 -4.82 -10.07
N GLY A 76 22.67 -3.86 -9.20
CA GLY A 76 22.17 -2.47 -9.27
C GLY A 76 20.87 -2.21 -8.50
N ILE A 77 20.02 -3.23 -8.28
CA ILE A 77 18.79 -3.06 -7.47
C ILE A 77 19.12 -2.68 -6.03
N ASP A 78 20.18 -3.23 -5.44
CA ASP A 78 20.54 -2.97 -4.04
C ASP A 78 20.93 -1.51 -3.82
N GLU A 79 21.65 -0.91 -4.78
CA GLU A 79 22.05 0.50 -4.71
C GLU A 79 20.84 1.43 -4.83
N ILE A 80 19.91 1.12 -5.75
CA ILE A 80 18.67 1.87 -5.92
C ILE A 80 17.85 1.83 -4.62
N ILE A 81 17.67 0.63 -4.05
CA ILE A 81 16.91 0.46 -2.82
C ILE A 81 17.60 1.18 -1.67
N ALA A 82 18.91 1.00 -1.50
CA ALA A 82 19.67 1.65 -0.43
C ALA A 82 19.59 3.18 -0.51
N ALA A 83 19.69 3.76 -1.72
CA ALA A 83 19.51 5.20 -1.92
C ALA A 83 18.13 5.65 -1.44
N VAL A 84 17.08 4.88 -1.71
CA VAL A 84 15.72 5.21 -1.29
C VAL A 84 15.54 5.07 0.22
N THR A 85 16.05 4.00 0.84
CA THR A 85 15.94 3.79 2.29
C THR A 85 16.77 4.79 3.10
N THR A 86 17.85 5.35 2.54
CA THR A 86 18.63 6.40 3.22
C THR A 86 17.90 7.74 3.28
N ILE A 87 17.04 8.01 2.28
CA ILE A 87 16.25 9.25 2.19
C ILE A 87 14.92 9.10 2.93
N ALA A 88 14.33 7.90 2.90
CA ALA A 88 13.07 7.63 3.59
C ALA A 88 13.27 7.73 5.12
N PRO A 89 12.50 8.57 5.82
CA PRO A 89 12.53 8.58 7.27
C PRO A 89 12.14 7.19 7.76
N LYS A 90 13.01 6.55 8.56
CA LYS A 90 12.73 5.24 9.17
C LYS A 90 11.37 5.35 9.84
N ALA A 91 10.38 4.61 9.33
CA ALA A 91 9.06 4.56 9.93
C ALA A 91 9.25 4.08 11.38
N GLN A 92 9.06 4.99 12.33
CA GLN A 92 9.12 4.62 13.74
C GLN A 92 8.01 3.58 13.97
N PRO A 93 8.32 2.45 14.63
CA PRO A 93 7.31 1.42 14.88
C PRO A 93 6.14 2.06 15.61
N LYS A 94 4.93 1.92 15.05
CA LYS A 94 3.70 2.40 15.69
C LYS A 94 3.64 1.76 17.08
N PRO A 95 3.56 2.55 18.17
CA PRO A 95 3.53 1.98 19.51
C PRO A 95 2.27 1.10 19.67
N ILE A 96 2.50 -0.21 19.74
CA ILE A 96 1.46 -1.20 20.02
C ILE A 96 1.03 -0.96 21.47
N GLY A 97 -0.24 -0.62 21.67
CA GLY A 97 -0.78 -0.29 23.00
C GLY A 97 -0.88 1.20 23.30
N SER A 98 -0.89 2.08 22.28
CA SER A 98 -1.44 3.43 22.48
C SER A 98 -2.81 3.29 23.15
N PRO A 99 -3.08 4.00 24.26
CA PRO A 99 -4.39 3.95 24.91
C PRO A 99 -5.46 4.17 23.84
N SER A 100 -6.35 3.19 23.67
CA SER A 100 -7.58 3.36 22.91
C SER A 100 -8.26 4.57 23.52
N GLN A 101 -8.19 5.68 22.80
CA GLN A 101 -8.69 7.00 23.10
C GLN A 101 -9.71 7.04 24.26
N TYR A 102 -9.23 7.10 25.50
CA TYR A 102 -9.94 7.88 26.49
C TYR A 102 -9.70 9.31 26.03
N GLU A 103 -10.68 9.91 25.37
CA GLU A 103 -10.65 11.32 25.05
C GLU A 103 -10.42 12.08 26.35
N THR A 104 -9.17 12.41 26.61
CA THR A 104 -8.76 13.16 27.81
C THR A 104 -9.03 14.65 27.56
N GLY A 105 -10.12 14.96 26.87
CA GLY A 105 -10.37 16.28 26.29
C GLY A 105 -11.69 16.43 25.52
N ARG A 106 -12.67 15.52 25.63
CA ARG A 106 -14.05 15.96 25.36
C ARG A 106 -14.48 16.75 26.59
N ASP A 107 -14.59 18.07 26.43
CA ASP A 107 -15.30 18.91 27.38
C ASP A 107 -16.67 18.28 27.63
N LYS A 108 -16.81 17.58 28.76
CA LYS A 108 -18.07 16.94 29.11
C LYS A 108 -19.11 18.04 29.17
N THR A 109 -20.18 17.89 28.39
CA THR A 109 -21.28 18.85 28.44
C THR A 109 -21.82 18.92 29.88
N LYS A 110 -22.32 20.08 30.30
CA LYS A 110 -22.87 20.26 31.67
C LYS A 110 -23.92 19.18 32.01
N ALA A 111 -24.72 18.76 31.03
CA ALA A 111 -25.69 17.68 31.16
C ALA A 111 -25.05 16.32 31.46
N GLN A 112 -23.93 16.02 30.81
CA GLN A 112 -23.19 14.78 31.01
C GLN A 112 -22.50 14.73 32.38
N ILE A 113 -21.95 15.86 32.85
CA ILE A 113 -21.38 15.99 34.19
C ILE A 113 -22.45 15.75 35.28
N LEU A 114 -23.65 16.32 35.10
CA LEU A 114 -24.77 16.09 36.03
C LEU A 114 -25.23 14.64 36.04
N SER A 115 -25.31 14.00 34.87
CA SER A 115 -25.71 12.60 34.74
C SER A 115 -24.72 11.67 35.43
N ASP A 116 -23.42 11.88 35.21
CA ASP A 116 -22.35 11.12 35.88
C ASP A 116 -22.40 11.28 37.40
N ALA A 117 -22.61 12.51 37.90
CA ALA A 117 -22.73 12.79 39.33
C ALA A 117 -23.99 12.14 39.95
N ALA A 118 -25.12 12.16 39.25
CA ALA A 118 -26.35 11.50 39.68
C ALA A 118 -26.18 9.98 39.77
N ALA A 119 -25.57 9.37 38.74
CA ALA A 119 -25.29 7.94 38.71
C ALA A 119 -24.34 7.53 39.84
N LYS A 120 -23.33 8.36 40.14
CA LYS A 120 -22.40 8.12 41.25
C LYS A 120 -23.09 8.21 42.61
N ALA A 121 -23.97 9.20 42.83
CA ALA A 121 -24.73 9.35 44.07
C ALA A 121 -25.69 8.16 44.29
N GLN A 122 -26.36 7.70 43.23
CA GLN A 122 -27.25 6.53 43.29
C GLN A 122 -26.48 5.23 43.56
N ARG A 123 -25.31 5.05 42.94
CA ARG A 123 -24.51 3.83 43.07
C ARG A 123 -23.87 3.68 44.45
N THR A 124 -23.45 4.80 45.05
CA THR A 124 -22.68 4.79 46.30
C THR A 124 -23.52 5.09 47.53
N GLY A 125 -24.62 5.84 47.38
CA GLY A 125 -25.48 6.26 48.49
C GLY A 125 -24.80 7.18 49.51
N ARG A 126 -23.59 7.68 49.25
CA ARG A 126 -22.83 8.50 50.20
C ARG A 126 -23.40 9.91 50.25
N ALA A 127 -23.52 10.47 51.46
CA ALA A 127 -24.01 11.83 51.68
C ALA A 127 -23.18 12.88 50.91
N GLU A 128 -21.88 12.66 50.80
CA GLU A 128 -20.94 13.50 50.04
C GLU A 128 -21.27 13.56 48.54
N ASP A 129 -21.54 12.39 47.93
CA ASP A 129 -21.85 12.29 46.51
C ASP A 129 -23.25 12.86 46.20
N ILE A 130 -24.21 12.68 47.11
CA ILE A 130 -25.55 13.29 47.01
C ILE A 130 -25.47 14.82 47.08
N ALA A 131 -24.67 15.36 48.02
CA ALA A 131 -24.45 16.80 48.15
C ALA A 131 -23.75 17.39 46.93
N ALA A 132 -22.75 16.68 46.37
CA ALA A 132 -22.05 17.11 45.16
C ALA A 132 -22.99 17.20 43.95
N TYR A 133 -23.86 16.20 43.75
CA TYR A 133 -24.89 16.27 42.70
C TYR A 133 -25.87 17.43 42.92
N ALA A 134 -26.34 17.64 44.16
CA ALA A 134 -27.25 18.73 44.48
C ALA A 134 -26.62 20.12 44.24
N ALA A 135 -25.33 20.28 44.56
CA ALA A 135 -24.58 21.50 44.28
C ALA A 135 -24.42 21.75 42.78
N LEU A 136 -24.04 20.72 42.02
CA LEU A 136 -23.93 20.81 40.56
C LEU A 136 -25.26 21.18 39.92
N LYS A 137 -26.37 20.53 40.34
CA LYS A 137 -27.72 20.80 39.83
C LYS A 137 -28.16 22.26 40.06
N ARG A 138 -27.72 22.88 41.15
CA ARG A 138 -28.01 24.31 41.45
C ARG A 138 -27.20 25.27 40.58
N GLN A 139 -25.97 24.93 40.23
CA GLN A 139 -25.09 25.77 39.40
C GLN A 139 -25.45 25.71 37.91
N THR A 140 -26.10 24.64 37.47
CA THR A 140 -26.48 24.42 36.06
C THR A 140 -27.92 24.81 35.73
N LYS A 141 -28.71 25.23 36.72
CA LYS A 141 -30.07 25.75 36.55
C LYS A 141 -30.02 27.25 36.32
#